data_AF-A0AAE0FUK8-F1
#
_entry.id   AF-A0AAE0FUK8-F1
#
_cell.length_a   1.000
_cell.length_b   1.000
_cell.length_c   1.000
_cell.angle_alpha   90.00
_cell.angle_beta   90.00
_cell.angle_gamma   90.00
#
_symmetry.space_group_name_H-M   'P 1'
#
loop_
_entity.id
_entity.type
_entity.pdbx_description
1 polymer ?
#
loop_
_entity_poly.entity_id
_entity_poly.type
_entity_poly.pdbx_seq_one_letter_code
_entity_poly.pdbx_strand_id
1 'polypeptide(L)'
;MSSLSLNLCCPALLCGPHLSLPIKGVHRPRRHVCNSTTRASSGENRGKQHQVTRRAVGWSLIGLTASRASAALAESIFVGEYNDPSHPGCRREIDAEGNVYGADPIPIKPGAPCLPGDETSPWQLVGKFGEDDNTILIDFDPIDEVKQGPALGVWTGEGLKLPNGLWTKK
;
A
#
# COMPACT_ATOMS: atom_id res chain seq x y z
N MET A 1 24.35 -4.80 57.45
CA MET A 1 25.08 -6.00 57.90
C MET A 1 24.47 -7.20 57.19
N SER A 2 25.32 -8.09 56.66
CA SER A 2 25.01 -9.36 55.96
C SER A 2 24.42 -9.17 54.55
N SER A 3 25.10 -9.36 53.41
CA SER A 3 26.06 -10.38 52.94
C SER A 3 25.51 -11.80 52.99
N LEU A 4 25.19 -12.35 51.81
CA LEU A 4 25.40 -13.75 51.42
C LEU A 4 25.54 -13.80 49.89
N SER A 5 26.70 -14.31 49.46
CA SER A 5 27.12 -14.57 48.09
C SER A 5 26.99 -16.07 47.75
N LEU A 6 27.32 -16.41 46.49
CA LEU A 6 27.75 -17.72 45.95
C LEU A 6 26.59 -18.61 45.42
N ASN A 7 26.64 -19.31 44.28
CA ASN A 7 27.70 -19.76 43.38
C ASN A 7 27.07 -20.06 41.99
N LEU A 8 27.71 -19.70 40.87
CA LEU A 8 28.56 -20.57 40.04
C LEU A 8 27.87 -21.83 39.47
N CYS A 9 27.68 -21.87 38.14
CA CYS A 9 28.17 -22.95 37.28
C CYS A 9 27.83 -22.68 35.80
N CYS A 10 28.88 -22.43 35.01
CA CYS A 10 28.95 -22.72 33.58
C CYS A 10 29.81 -23.99 33.45
N PRO A 11 29.52 -24.89 32.49
CA PRO A 11 30.57 -25.14 31.51
C PRO A 11 30.07 -25.38 30.07
N ALA A 12 31.03 -25.18 29.18
CA ALA A 12 30.99 -25.23 27.73
C ALA A 12 31.10 -26.65 27.13
N LEU A 13 31.22 -26.68 25.78
CA LEU A 13 31.62 -27.75 24.84
C LEU A 13 30.42 -28.55 24.27
N LEU A 14 30.26 -28.77 22.96
CA LEU A 14 31.17 -29.24 21.89
C LEU A 14 30.62 -28.74 20.51
N CYS A 15 31.39 -28.11 19.63
CA CYS A 15 32.26 -28.68 18.57
C CYS A 15 31.60 -29.64 17.55
N GLY A 16 31.59 -29.24 16.26
CA GLY A 16 31.57 -30.15 15.11
C GLY A 16 30.99 -29.59 13.80
N PRO A 17 31.80 -29.34 12.75
CA PRO A 17 31.36 -28.94 11.40
C PRO A 17 31.29 -30.13 10.40
N HIS A 18 30.85 -29.83 9.16
CA HIS A 18 31.43 -30.32 7.88
C HIS A 18 30.53 -31.17 6.94
N LEU A 19 30.35 -30.65 5.71
CA LEU A 19 30.08 -31.30 4.40
C LEU A 19 28.66 -31.88 4.14
N SER A 20 28.03 -31.84 2.95
CA SER A 20 28.43 -31.54 1.56
C SER A 20 27.19 -31.26 0.69
N LEU A 21 27.37 -30.43 -0.34
CA LEU A 21 26.52 -30.21 -1.54
C LEU A 21 26.37 -31.50 -2.41
N PRO A 22 25.74 -31.52 -3.62
CA PRO A 22 24.80 -30.62 -4.30
C PRO A 22 23.51 -31.32 -4.82
N ILE A 23 22.39 -30.60 -4.92
CA ILE A 23 21.19 -31.08 -5.64
C ILE A 23 21.36 -30.84 -7.14
N LYS A 24 21.41 -31.94 -7.89
CA LYS A 24 21.39 -31.99 -9.36
C LYS A 24 20.06 -31.47 -9.91
N GLY A 25 20.16 -30.78 -11.04
CA GLY A 25 19.10 -29.99 -11.63
C GLY A 25 17.85 -30.76 -12.08
N VAL A 26 16.77 -29.98 -12.22
CA VAL A 26 15.58 -30.38 -12.97
C VAL A 26 15.19 -29.22 -13.88
N HIS A 27 14.93 -29.62 -15.12
CA HIS A 27 14.62 -28.85 -16.30
C HIS A 27 13.55 -27.76 -16.14
N ARG A 28 13.82 -26.58 -16.72
CA ARG A 28 12.79 -25.63 -17.17
C ARG A 28 12.12 -26.17 -18.45
N PRO A 29 10.78 -26.33 -18.48
CA PRO A 29 10.05 -26.34 -19.74
C PRO A 29 9.73 -24.90 -20.18
N ARG A 30 10.36 -24.50 -21.29
CA ARG A 30 10.08 -23.30 -22.08
C ARG A 30 8.73 -23.49 -22.76
N ARG A 31 7.66 -22.89 -22.25
CA ARG A 31 6.36 -22.90 -22.95
C ARG A 31 6.36 -21.83 -24.04
N HIS A 32 6.20 -22.31 -25.27
CA HIS A 32 5.84 -21.54 -26.44
C HIS A 32 4.49 -20.85 -26.20
N VAL A 33 4.45 -19.53 -26.36
CA VAL A 33 3.19 -18.81 -26.56
C VAL A 33 2.92 -18.83 -28.06
N CYS A 34 1.88 -19.56 -28.45
CA CYS A 34 1.35 -19.58 -29.81
C CYS A 34 0.73 -18.22 -30.13
N ASN A 35 1.15 -17.66 -31.26
CA ASN A 35 0.60 -16.47 -31.85
C ASN A 35 -0.67 -16.85 -32.62
N SER A 36 -1.84 -16.53 -32.08
CA SER A 36 -3.12 -16.77 -32.75
C SER A 36 -3.46 -15.58 -33.64
N THR A 37 -2.95 -15.58 -34.86
CA THR A 37 -3.48 -14.74 -35.95
C THR A 37 -4.84 -15.29 -36.36
N THR A 38 -5.92 -14.61 -35.98
CA THR A 38 -7.22 -14.74 -36.65
C THR A 38 -7.51 -13.48 -37.44
N ARG A 39 -7.27 -13.61 -38.74
CA ARG A 39 -7.79 -12.75 -39.81
C ARG A 39 -9.12 -13.38 -40.25
N ALA A 40 -10.20 -12.60 -40.31
CA ALA A 40 -11.09 -12.52 -41.48
C ALA A 40 -12.48 -11.93 -41.13
N SER A 41 -13.04 -11.34 -42.19
CA SER A 41 -14.45 -11.08 -42.47
C SER A 41 -14.96 -9.71 -42.01
N SER A 42 -15.00 -8.73 -42.92
CA SER A 42 -15.96 -8.57 -44.03
C SER A 42 -17.34 -8.13 -43.53
N GLY A 43 -17.69 -6.92 -43.90
CA GLY A 43 -18.94 -6.25 -43.52
C GLY A 43 -18.99 -4.86 -44.12
N GLU A 44 -18.86 -4.79 -45.45
CA GLU A 44 -19.17 -3.62 -46.26
C GLU A 44 -20.69 -3.42 -46.26
N ASN A 45 -21.15 -2.26 -45.77
CA ASN A 45 -22.36 -1.59 -46.27
C ASN A 45 -22.54 -0.22 -45.60
N ARG A 46 -22.24 0.85 -46.33
CA ARG A 46 -22.88 2.15 -46.05
C ARG A 46 -23.31 2.79 -47.35
N GLY A 47 -24.61 2.63 -47.59
CA GLY A 47 -25.33 3.24 -48.69
C GLY A 47 -25.22 4.76 -48.67
N LYS A 48 -25.13 5.30 -49.87
CA LYS A 48 -25.32 6.70 -50.20
C LYS A 48 -26.69 7.17 -49.71
N GLN A 49 -26.75 8.27 -48.98
CA GLN A 49 -27.89 9.19 -49.09
C GLN A 49 -27.40 10.64 -49.00
N HIS A 50 -27.42 11.28 -50.17
CA HIS A 50 -27.46 12.73 -50.30
C HIS A 50 -28.78 13.21 -49.69
N GLN A 51 -28.73 14.14 -48.73
CA GLN A 51 -29.90 14.88 -48.30
C GLN A 51 -29.68 16.38 -48.52
N VAL A 52 -30.31 16.78 -49.61
CA VAL A 52 -30.83 18.08 -50.02
C VAL A 52 -30.97 19.12 -48.91
N THR A 53 -30.44 20.31 -49.20
CA THR A 53 -30.68 21.58 -48.52
C THR A 53 -32.16 21.95 -48.48
N ARG A 54 -32.70 22.23 -47.28
CA ARG A 54 -33.91 23.05 -47.11
C ARG A 54 -33.75 23.98 -45.92
N ARG A 55 -33.82 25.29 -46.21
CA ARG A 55 -34.02 26.36 -45.22
C ARG A 55 -35.41 26.19 -44.59
N ALA A 56 -35.50 26.20 -43.27
CA ALA A 56 -36.75 26.46 -42.55
C ALA A 56 -36.46 27.16 -41.22
N VAL A 57 -37.27 28.17 -40.96
CA VAL A 57 -37.22 29.14 -39.87
C VAL A 57 -37.82 28.55 -38.60
N GLY A 58 -37.19 28.84 -37.45
CA GLY A 58 -37.84 28.91 -36.14
C GLY A 58 -38.05 27.59 -35.41
N TRP A 59 -37.46 27.47 -34.22
CA TRP A 59 -38.13 27.53 -32.91
C TRP A 59 -37.03 27.55 -31.84
N SER A 60 -37.10 28.53 -30.94
CA SER A 60 -36.12 28.71 -29.87
C SER A 60 -36.31 27.57 -28.86
N LEU A 61 -35.44 26.58 -28.91
CA LEU A 61 -35.37 25.51 -27.92
C LEU A 61 -34.60 26.06 -26.72
N ILE A 62 -35.32 26.26 -25.62
CA ILE A 62 -34.74 26.47 -24.29
C ILE A 62 -33.83 25.27 -24.02
N GLY A 63 -32.53 25.51 -24.10
CA GLY A 63 -31.50 24.52 -23.84
C GLY A 63 -31.55 24.12 -22.38
N LEU A 64 -32.11 22.96 -22.09
CA LEU A 64 -32.00 22.32 -20.79
C LEU A 64 -30.54 21.87 -20.65
N THR A 65 -29.70 22.72 -20.06
CA THR A 65 -28.33 22.35 -19.73
C THR A 65 -28.40 21.30 -18.62
N ALA A 66 -28.23 20.03 -19.00
CA ALA A 66 -28.04 18.94 -18.05
C ALA A 66 -26.73 19.20 -17.30
N SER A 67 -26.84 19.78 -16.10
CA SER A 67 -25.74 19.86 -15.16
C SER A 67 -25.36 18.45 -14.75
N ARG A 68 -24.32 17.89 -15.39
CA ARG A 68 -23.71 16.63 -14.98
C ARG A 68 -23.01 16.89 -13.65
N ALA A 69 -23.69 16.57 -12.56
CA ALA A 69 -23.05 16.49 -11.25
C ALA A 69 -21.99 15.39 -11.33
N SER A 70 -20.72 15.79 -11.41
CA SER A 70 -19.62 14.87 -11.15
C SER A 70 -19.68 14.54 -9.68
N ALA A 71 -20.10 13.32 -9.35
CA ALA A 71 -19.87 12.78 -8.02
C ALA A 71 -18.35 12.72 -7.84
N ALA A 72 -17.79 13.71 -7.14
CA ALA A 72 -16.46 13.57 -6.59
C ALA A 72 -16.54 12.38 -5.63
N LEU A 73 -15.81 11.31 -5.93
CA LEU A 73 -15.60 10.26 -4.95
C LEU A 73 -14.89 10.93 -3.79
N ALA A 74 -15.58 11.07 -2.66
CA ALA A 74 -14.96 11.62 -1.47
C ALA A 74 -13.82 10.68 -1.09
N GLU A 75 -12.59 11.17 -1.16
CA GLU A 75 -11.43 10.43 -0.69
C GLU A 75 -11.60 10.15 0.80
N SER A 76 -11.16 8.97 1.23
CA SER A 76 -11.21 8.56 2.62
C SER A 76 -10.48 9.58 3.51
N ILE A 77 -11.00 9.81 4.72
CA ILE A 77 -10.38 10.73 5.69
C ILE A 77 -8.93 10.35 6.02
N PHE A 78 -8.60 9.07 5.83
CA PHE A 78 -7.27 8.51 6.05
C PHE A 78 -6.25 8.83 4.95
N VAL A 79 -6.66 9.29 3.77
CA VAL A 79 -5.72 9.55 2.67
C VAL A 79 -4.80 10.72 3.01
N GLY A 80 -3.49 10.56 2.88
CA GLY A 80 -2.51 11.63 3.04
C GLY A 80 -1.21 11.21 3.70
N GLU A 81 -0.37 12.21 4.00
CA GLU A 81 0.90 12.02 4.69
C GLU A 81 0.78 12.22 6.21
N TYR A 82 1.63 11.51 6.95
CA TYR A 82 1.59 11.49 8.41
C TYR A 82 2.96 11.70 9.05
N ASN A 83 2.93 12.29 10.25
CA ASN A 83 4.03 12.27 11.20
C ASN A 83 3.81 11.14 12.21
N ASP A 84 4.69 10.16 12.22
CA ASP A 84 4.69 9.06 13.20
C ASP A 84 5.61 9.40 14.38
N PRO A 85 5.08 9.57 15.61
CA PRO A 85 5.90 9.91 16.77
C PRO A 85 6.84 8.77 17.19
N SER A 86 6.55 7.52 16.81
CA SER A 86 7.46 6.39 17.04
C SER A 86 8.61 6.36 16.03
N HIS A 87 8.50 7.03 14.89
CA HIS A 87 9.57 7.15 13.89
C HIS A 87 9.65 8.58 13.36
N PRO A 88 10.15 9.53 14.17
CA PRO A 88 10.13 10.94 13.82
C PRO A 88 10.89 11.23 12.51
N GLY A 89 10.28 12.03 11.64
CA GLY A 89 10.89 12.42 10.35
C GLY A 89 10.82 11.34 9.26
N CYS A 90 10.41 10.12 9.59
CA CYS A 90 10.25 9.05 8.61
C CYS A 90 8.97 9.21 7.79
N ARG A 91 9.02 8.86 6.49
CA ARG A 91 7.85 8.95 5.61
C ARG A 91 6.77 7.99 6.09
N ARG A 92 5.53 8.46 6.13
CA ARG A 92 4.29 7.68 6.31
C ARG A 92 3.22 8.26 5.42
N GLU A 93 2.52 7.41 4.68
CA GLU A 93 1.47 7.83 3.74
C GLU A 93 0.40 6.74 3.64
N ILE A 94 -0.85 7.16 3.45
CA ILE A 94 -1.97 6.27 3.13
C ILE A 94 -2.61 6.77 1.84
N ASP A 95 -2.80 5.89 0.86
CA ASP A 95 -3.46 6.24 -0.41
C ASP A 95 -4.97 5.96 -0.40
N ALA A 96 -5.64 6.27 -1.50
CA ALA A 96 -7.09 6.12 -1.67
C ALA A 96 -7.55 4.65 -1.66
N GLU A 97 -6.67 3.73 -2.04
CA GLU A 97 -6.89 2.29 -2.02
C GLU A 97 -6.64 1.67 -0.64
N GLY A 98 -6.16 2.46 0.33
CA GLY A 98 -5.83 2.02 1.68
C GLY A 98 -4.45 1.37 1.79
N ASN A 99 -3.59 1.47 0.78
CA ASN A 99 -2.20 1.07 0.94
C ASN A 99 -1.50 2.04 1.89
N VAL A 100 -0.69 1.48 2.79
CA VAL A 100 0.08 2.22 3.78
C VAL A 100 1.55 2.11 3.41
N TYR A 101 2.18 3.24 3.18
CA TYR A 101 3.57 3.33 2.79
C TYR A 101 4.40 3.94 3.90
N GLY A 102 5.66 3.53 3.99
CA GLY A 102 6.64 4.21 4.81
C GLY A 102 8.07 3.88 4.44
N ALA A 103 8.99 4.44 5.21
CA ALA A 103 10.41 4.16 5.09
C ALA A 103 11.07 4.36 6.45
N ASP A 104 11.95 3.44 6.84
CA ASP A 104 12.65 3.47 8.13
C ASP A 104 14.16 3.50 7.94
N PRO A 105 14.93 4.08 8.88
CA PRO A 105 16.39 4.20 8.73
C PRO A 105 17.04 2.81 8.73
N ILE A 106 18.17 2.70 8.02
CA ILE A 106 18.99 1.48 8.00
C ILE A 106 20.19 1.69 8.94
N PRO A 107 20.46 0.77 9.90
CA PRO A 107 19.69 -0.43 10.22
C PRO A 107 18.35 -0.10 10.92
N ILE A 108 17.34 -0.92 10.64
CA ILE A 108 16.01 -0.79 11.25
C ILE A 108 16.15 -0.96 12.77
N LYS A 109 15.68 0.03 13.51
CA LYS A 109 15.67 0.04 14.97
C LYS A 109 14.32 0.59 15.44
N PRO A 110 13.65 -0.07 16.40
CA PRO A 110 12.44 0.46 17.00
C PRO A 110 12.67 1.88 17.54
N GLY A 111 11.78 2.82 17.22
CA GLY A 111 11.89 4.19 17.73
C GLY A 111 12.84 5.11 16.96
N ALA A 112 13.58 4.60 15.96
CA ALA A 112 14.62 5.39 15.31
C ALA A 112 14.05 6.47 14.38
N PRO A 113 14.52 7.73 14.49
CA PRO A 113 14.11 8.80 13.59
C PRO A 113 14.82 8.70 12.23
N CYS A 114 14.25 9.33 11.21
CA CYS A 114 14.90 9.56 9.92
C CYS A 114 15.44 11.00 9.89
N LEU A 115 16.76 11.15 9.83
CA LEU A 115 17.45 12.43 9.72
C LEU A 115 17.77 12.77 8.24
N PRO A 116 17.99 14.06 7.91
CA PRO A 116 18.40 14.44 6.56
C PRO A 116 19.70 13.74 6.14
N GLY A 117 19.64 12.98 5.04
CA GLY A 117 20.78 12.24 4.50
C GLY A 117 20.89 10.79 4.97
N ASP A 118 20.02 10.33 5.86
CA ASP A 118 19.96 8.92 6.26
C ASP A 118 19.55 8.03 5.09
N GLU A 119 20.16 6.84 5.01
CA GLU A 119 19.68 5.78 4.15
C GLU A 119 18.45 5.14 4.79
N THR A 120 17.37 4.98 4.00
CA THR A 120 16.11 4.41 4.47
C THR A 120 15.68 3.21 3.64
N SER A 121 15.08 2.21 4.27
CA SER A 121 14.42 1.09 3.59
C SER A 121 12.93 1.37 3.44
N PRO A 122 12.38 1.48 2.21
CA PRO A 122 10.95 1.66 2.00
C PRO A 122 10.18 0.36 2.28
N TRP A 123 8.92 0.50 2.68
CA TRP A 123 7.99 -0.60 2.87
C TRP A 123 6.56 -0.21 2.46
N GLN A 124 5.74 -1.22 2.22
CA GLN A 124 4.32 -1.10 1.87
C GLN A 124 3.51 -2.17 2.60
N LEU A 125 2.40 -1.76 3.19
CA LEU A 125 1.41 -2.59 3.84
C LEU A 125 0.03 -2.30 3.24
N VAL A 126 -0.95 -3.16 3.51
CA VAL A 126 -2.34 -2.95 3.12
C VAL A 126 -3.16 -2.64 4.36
N GLY A 127 -3.78 -1.47 4.38
CA GLY A 127 -4.80 -1.09 5.34
C GLY A 127 -6.19 -1.51 4.86
N LYS A 128 -7.09 -1.76 5.81
CA LYS A 128 -8.51 -2.04 5.53
C LYS A 128 -9.36 -1.00 6.24
N PHE A 129 -10.04 -0.15 5.49
CA PHE A 129 -11.01 0.80 6.06
C PHE A 129 -12.16 0.03 6.72
N GLY A 130 -12.58 0.50 7.89
CA GLY A 130 -13.74 -0.02 8.58
C GLY A 130 -15.05 0.46 7.94
N GLU A 131 -16.14 -0.21 8.27
CA GLU A 131 -17.48 0.13 7.77
C GLU A 131 -18.02 1.46 8.32
N ASP A 132 -17.40 2.00 9.37
CA ASP A 132 -17.77 3.25 10.03
C ASP A 132 -17.11 4.50 9.42
N ASP A 133 -16.29 4.32 8.37
CA ASP A 133 -15.46 5.36 7.73
C ASP A 133 -14.53 6.12 8.70
N ASN A 134 -14.41 5.67 9.96
CA ASN A 134 -13.66 6.34 11.04
C ASN A 134 -12.61 5.43 11.67
N THR A 135 -12.49 4.19 11.18
CA THR A 135 -11.45 3.23 11.56
C THR A 135 -10.71 2.66 10.35
N ILE A 136 -9.47 2.22 10.59
CA ILE A 136 -8.65 1.47 9.63
C ILE A 136 -7.87 0.39 10.39
N LEU A 137 -7.82 -0.81 9.84
CA LEU A 137 -6.97 -1.90 10.35
C LEU A 137 -5.70 -1.98 9.52
N ILE A 138 -4.54 -1.93 10.17
CA ILE A 138 -3.22 -2.02 9.52
C ILE A 138 -2.43 -3.15 10.19
N ASP A 139 -1.91 -4.08 9.40
CA ASP A 139 -1.06 -5.16 9.90
C ASP A 139 0.42 -4.82 9.73
N PHE A 140 1.10 -4.53 10.83
CA PHE A 140 2.54 -4.20 10.86
C PHE A 140 3.42 -5.43 11.01
N ASP A 141 2.84 -6.61 11.27
CA ASP A 141 3.57 -7.86 11.39
C ASP A 141 4.51 -8.14 10.21
N PRO A 142 4.22 -7.80 8.94
CA PRO A 142 5.17 -8.04 7.85
C PRO A 142 6.50 -7.26 7.96
N ILE A 143 6.51 -6.13 8.67
CA ILE A 143 7.72 -5.27 8.82
C ILE A 143 8.34 -5.36 10.21
N ASP A 144 7.56 -5.67 11.24
CA ASP A 144 8.04 -5.73 12.62
C ASP A 144 8.71 -7.07 12.95
N GLU A 145 9.77 -7.02 13.76
CA GLU A 145 10.40 -8.25 14.28
C GLU A 145 9.47 -8.99 15.25
N VAL A 146 8.75 -8.24 16.08
CA VAL A 146 7.83 -8.78 17.10
C VAL A 146 6.40 -8.66 16.59
N LYS A 147 5.76 -9.82 16.33
CA LYS A 147 4.40 -9.88 15.81
C LYS A 147 3.38 -9.52 16.90
N GLN A 148 2.43 -8.65 16.61
CA GLN A 148 1.36 -8.21 17.50
C GLN A 148 -0.03 -8.38 16.86
N GLY A 149 -0.08 -8.68 15.56
CA GLY A 149 -1.30 -8.73 14.76
C GLY A 149 -1.78 -7.35 14.31
N PRO A 150 -2.95 -7.28 13.65
CA PRO A 150 -3.48 -6.04 13.10
C PRO A 150 -3.77 -4.97 14.16
N ALA A 151 -3.26 -3.77 13.93
CA ALA A 151 -3.51 -2.59 14.74
C ALA A 151 -4.79 -1.88 14.26
N LEU A 152 -5.70 -1.59 15.21
CA LEU A 152 -6.84 -0.72 14.98
C LEU A 152 -6.40 0.74 15.10
N GLY A 153 -6.48 1.47 13.99
CA GLY A 153 -6.33 2.90 13.91
C GLY A 153 -7.69 3.59 13.95
N VAL A 154 -7.84 4.59 14.83
CA VAL A 154 -9.08 5.37 14.98
C VAL A 154 -8.81 6.82 14.59
N TRP A 155 -9.65 7.40 13.72
CA TRP A 155 -9.53 8.81 13.37
C TRP A 155 -9.94 9.71 14.55
N THR A 156 -9.13 10.72 14.82
CA THR A 156 -9.30 11.63 15.97
C THR A 156 -9.74 13.04 15.60
N GLY A 157 -9.80 13.34 14.30
CA GLY A 157 -9.96 14.71 13.78
C GLY A 157 -8.63 15.34 13.33
N GLU A 158 -7.53 15.02 14.02
CA GLU A 158 -6.18 15.54 13.71
C GLU A 158 -5.26 14.49 13.07
N GLY A 159 -5.61 13.21 13.21
CA GLY A 159 -4.80 12.12 12.72
C GLY A 159 -5.31 10.74 13.13
N LEU A 160 -4.47 9.73 12.88
CA LEU A 160 -4.76 8.33 13.10
C LEU A 160 -4.18 7.84 14.43
N LYS A 161 -5.05 7.55 15.40
CA LYS A 161 -4.64 7.01 16.70
C LYS A 161 -4.43 5.51 16.60
N LEU A 162 -3.17 5.08 16.72
CA LEU A 162 -2.71 3.70 16.75
C LEU A 162 -2.21 3.32 18.16
N PRO A 163 -1.96 2.02 18.43
CA PRO A 163 -1.35 1.57 19.69
C PRO A 163 0.04 2.20 19.95
N ASN A 164 0.82 2.44 18.90
CA ASN A 164 2.17 3.01 18.97
C ASN A 164 2.21 4.55 19.07
N GLY A 165 1.08 5.24 18.92
CA GLY A 165 1.05 6.70 18.94
C GLY A 165 -0.09 7.32 18.16
N LEU A 166 -0.09 8.65 18.07
CA LEU A 166 -0.98 9.39 17.17
C LEU A 166 -0.19 9.78 15.93
N TRP A 167 -0.49 9.16 14.79
CA TRP A 167 0.02 9.60 13.51
C TRP A 167 -0.71 10.88 13.11
N THR A 168 -0.03 12.01 13.24
CA THR A 168 -0.64 13.33 12.98
C THR A 168 -0.59 13.62 11.49
N LYS A 169 -1.72 14.01 10.89
CA LYS A 169 -1.75 14.31 9.45
C LYS A 169 -0.95 15.59 9.16
N LYS A 170 -0.21 15.61 8.06
CA LYS A 170 0.58 16.78 7.63
C LYS A 170 -0.26 17.81 6.89
#